data_AF-A0A7S1QL54-F1
#
_entry.id   AF-A0A7S1QL54-F1
#
_cell.length_a   1.000
_cell.length_b   1.000
_cell.length_c   1.000
_cell.angle_alpha   90.00
_cell.angle_beta   90.00
_cell.angle_gamma   90.00
#
_symmetry.space_group_name_H-M   'P 1'
#
loop_
_entity.id
_entity.type
_entity.pdbx_description
1 polymer ?
#
loop_
_entity_poly.entity_id
_entity_poly.type
_entity_poly.pdbx_seq_one_letter_code
_entity_poly.pdbx_strand_id
1 'polypeptide(L)'
;MALRTLMLLMALSVRVDADSVLEIISELKTFRDGAVELMGNTAATLKEQGSASEAQRVKQWSEDWLSILGVNKGLTGLAKDFVLNYLGRSAYHDSNGPLIDSIKRVASAFPRGGEGLDDEDVAGLRYRLVDVCKEGKKLFKEGGSLNQMLQELQSIVSATSSNAALKKGLNENSQLRNAFVYFSGSRPTGSDDDPDFDEGEL
;
A
#
# COMPACT_ATOMS: atom_id res chain seq x y z
N MET A 1 25.43 0.86 -37.43
CA MET A 1 26.00 0.93 -36.07
C MET A 1 25.08 1.60 -35.02
N ALA A 2 23.82 1.94 -35.32
CA ALA A 2 22.93 2.63 -34.36
C ALA A 2 21.97 1.69 -33.59
N LEU A 3 21.93 0.39 -33.90
CA LEU A 3 20.94 -0.54 -33.35
C LEU A 3 21.42 -1.30 -32.09
N ARG A 4 22.71 -1.22 -31.76
CA ARG A 4 23.28 -1.90 -30.57
C ARG A 4 23.21 -1.07 -29.29
N THR A 5 23.03 0.24 -29.39
CA THR A 5 22.96 1.14 -28.22
C THR A 5 21.57 1.21 -27.58
N LEU A 6 20.52 0.80 -28.30
CA LEU A 6 19.14 0.87 -27.81
C LEU A 6 18.76 -0.31 -26.88
N MET A 7 19.47 -1.44 -26.94
CA MET A 7 19.18 -2.60 -26.09
C MET A 7 19.76 -2.50 -24.67
N LEU A 8 20.71 -1.58 -24.41
CA LEU A 8 21.26 -1.40 -23.06
C LEU A 8 20.36 -0.57 -22.14
N LEU A 9 19.34 0.13 -22.67
CA LEU A 9 18.41 0.95 -21.88
C LEU A 9 17.16 0.20 -21.39
N MET A 10 16.95 -1.05 -21.82
CA MET A 10 15.84 -1.89 -21.34
C MET A 10 16.20 -2.76 -20.14
N ALA A 11 17.41 -2.63 -19.58
CA ALA A 11 17.86 -3.40 -18.42
C ALA A 11 17.62 -2.72 -17.06
N LEU A 12 16.97 -1.55 -17.02
CA LEU A 12 16.41 -0.98 -15.78
C LEU A 12 15.06 -1.64 -15.47
N SER A 13 15.04 -2.97 -15.52
CA SER A 13 14.04 -3.74 -14.80
C SER A 13 14.33 -3.49 -13.32
N VAL A 14 13.55 -2.61 -12.70
CA VAL A 14 13.51 -2.44 -11.25
C VAL A 14 13.09 -3.81 -10.69
N ARG A 15 14.09 -4.65 -10.41
CA ARG A 15 13.89 -5.90 -9.68
C ARG A 15 13.53 -5.48 -8.25
N VAL A 16 12.37 -5.94 -7.79
CA VAL A 16 12.10 -5.99 -6.35
C VAL A 16 12.99 -7.11 -5.83
N ASP A 17 14.24 -6.77 -5.47
CA ASP A 17 15.14 -7.67 -4.73
C ASP A 17 14.70 -7.66 -3.27
N ALA A 18 13.74 -8.52 -2.96
CA ALA A 18 13.59 -9.06 -1.62
C ALA A 18 14.59 -10.22 -1.50
N ASP A 19 15.44 -10.20 -0.48
CA ASP A 19 16.54 -11.16 -0.31
C ASP A 19 15.99 -12.55 0.08
N SER A 20 14.72 -12.64 0.51
CA SER A 20 14.02 -13.91 0.71
C SER A 20 12.48 -13.79 0.69
N VAL A 21 11.80 -14.94 0.52
CA VAL A 21 10.33 -15.04 0.70
C VAL A 21 9.90 -14.63 2.12
N LEU A 22 10.75 -14.87 3.12
CA LEU A 22 10.47 -14.48 4.51
C LEU A 22 10.40 -12.97 4.68
N GLU A 23 11.27 -12.23 4.00
CA GLU A 23 11.26 -10.77 4.01
C GLU A 23 9.97 -10.22 3.39
N ILE A 24 9.55 -10.75 2.23
CA ILE A 24 8.27 -10.37 1.59
C ILE A 24 7.10 -10.61 2.55
N ILE A 25 7.07 -11.78 3.21
CA ILE A 25 6.01 -12.12 4.17
C ILE A 25 6.06 -11.17 5.37
N SER A 26 7.25 -10.83 5.86
CA SER A 26 7.44 -9.88 6.96
C SER A 26 6.89 -8.51 6.61
N GLU A 27 7.24 -7.96 5.45
CA GLU A 27 6.77 -6.64 5.01
C GLU A 27 5.27 -6.63 4.72
N LEU A 28 4.72 -7.73 4.17
CA LEU A 28 3.28 -7.89 4.01
C LEU A 28 2.55 -7.93 5.36
N LYS A 29 3.14 -8.57 6.36
CA LYS A 29 2.61 -8.57 7.73
C LYS A 29 2.65 -7.16 8.32
N THR A 30 3.79 -6.47 8.23
CA THR A 30 3.96 -5.08 8.70
C THR A 30 2.93 -4.16 8.05
N PHE A 31 2.74 -4.26 6.74
CA PHE A 31 1.71 -3.51 6.01
C PHE A 31 0.32 -3.80 6.53
N ARG A 32 -0.04 -5.07 6.67
CA ARG A 32 -1.37 -5.48 7.10
C ARG A 32 -1.65 -5.03 8.52
N ASP A 33 -0.71 -5.23 9.44
CA ASP A 33 -0.87 -4.83 10.84
C ASP A 33 -0.94 -3.30 10.95
N GLY A 34 -0.08 -2.57 10.24
CA GLY A 34 -0.14 -1.11 10.18
C GLY A 34 -1.42 -0.56 9.54
N ALA A 35 -1.93 -1.22 8.50
CA ALA A 35 -3.19 -0.83 7.87
C ALA A 35 -4.40 -1.09 8.78
N VAL A 36 -4.42 -2.21 9.51
CA VAL A 36 -5.46 -2.52 10.51
C VAL A 36 -5.46 -1.47 11.61
N GLU A 37 -4.28 -1.13 12.13
CA GLU A 37 -4.14 -0.11 13.17
C GLU A 37 -4.55 1.28 12.67
N LEU A 38 -4.09 1.71 11.48
CA LEU A 38 -4.52 2.97 10.85
C LEU A 38 -6.04 3.04 10.73
N MET A 39 -6.67 2.00 10.18
CA MET A 39 -8.12 1.98 10.00
C MET A 39 -8.86 1.93 11.33
N GLY A 40 -8.32 1.22 12.33
CA GLY A 40 -8.83 1.20 13.70
C GLY A 40 -8.82 2.59 14.35
N ASN A 41 -7.68 3.31 14.28
CA ASN A 41 -7.53 4.66 14.83
C ASN A 41 -8.39 5.68 14.08
N THR A 42 -8.49 5.52 12.76
CA THR A 42 -9.37 6.36 11.91
C THR A 42 -10.83 6.16 12.32
N ALA A 43 -11.29 4.91 12.46
CA ALA A 43 -12.65 4.61 12.88
C ALA A 43 -12.95 5.12 14.30
N ALA A 44 -12.01 4.96 15.25
CA ALA A 44 -12.16 5.49 16.61
C ALA A 44 -12.31 7.02 16.59
N THR A 45 -11.45 7.72 15.85
CA THR A 45 -11.48 9.18 15.75
C THR A 45 -12.76 9.69 15.08
N LEU A 46 -13.22 9.04 14.00
CA LEU A 46 -14.51 9.37 13.37
C LEU A 46 -15.69 9.19 14.34
N LYS A 47 -15.65 8.15 15.18
CA LYS A 47 -16.67 7.91 16.20
C LYS A 47 -16.67 9.01 17.26
N GLU A 48 -15.49 9.42 17.73
CA GLU A 48 -15.31 10.54 18.67
C GLU A 48 -15.84 11.86 18.10
N GLN A 49 -15.70 12.07 16.79
CA GLN A 49 -16.21 13.23 16.05
C GLN A 49 -17.72 13.16 15.73
N GLY A 50 -18.44 12.14 16.23
CA GLY A 50 -19.87 11.97 15.99
C GLY A 50 -20.24 11.34 14.64
N SER A 51 -19.25 10.92 13.84
CA SER A 51 -19.44 10.29 12.52
C SER A 51 -19.53 8.76 12.62
N ALA A 52 -20.47 8.26 13.43
CA ALA A 52 -20.56 6.83 13.77
C ALA A 52 -20.79 5.90 12.55
N SER A 53 -21.53 6.36 11.54
CA SER A 53 -21.76 5.60 10.31
C SER A 53 -20.49 5.45 9.47
N GLU A 54 -19.69 6.51 9.36
CA GLU A 54 -18.40 6.48 8.66
C GLU A 54 -17.39 5.64 9.43
N ALA A 55 -17.33 5.79 10.75
CA ALA A 55 -16.50 4.95 11.62
C ALA A 55 -16.78 3.45 11.41
N GLN A 56 -18.06 3.06 11.37
CA GLN A 56 -18.45 1.67 11.13
C GLN A 56 -18.04 1.19 9.73
N ARG A 57 -18.12 2.05 8.70
CA ARG A 57 -17.69 1.70 7.35
C ARG A 57 -16.18 1.46 7.27
N VAL A 58 -15.38 2.32 7.89
CA VAL A 58 -13.91 2.16 7.96
C VAL A 58 -13.56 0.86 8.69
N LYS A 59 -14.19 0.62 9.84
CA LYS A 59 -13.99 -0.60 10.62
C LYS A 59 -14.35 -1.86 9.82
N GLN A 60 -15.53 -1.86 9.19
CA GLN A 60 -16.00 -3.00 8.39
C GLN A 60 -15.06 -3.28 7.22
N TRP A 61 -14.58 -2.23 6.53
CA TRP A 61 -13.63 -2.41 5.43
C TRP A 61 -12.34 -3.08 5.90
N SER A 62 -11.79 -2.65 7.05
CA SER A 62 -10.61 -3.27 7.64
C SER A 62 -10.86 -4.74 7.99
N GLU A 63 -11.97 -5.06 8.64
CA GLU A 63 -12.33 -6.43 9.01
C GLU A 63 -12.58 -7.32 7.79
N ASP A 64 -13.21 -6.77 6.76
CA ASP A 64 -13.53 -7.48 5.53
C ASP A 64 -12.29 -7.77 4.69
N TRP A 65 -11.42 -6.78 4.48
CA TRP A 65 -10.35 -6.91 3.47
C TRP A 65 -8.96 -7.18 4.05
N LEU A 66 -8.72 -6.85 5.32
CA LEU A 66 -7.45 -7.12 6.02
C LEU A 66 -7.53 -8.33 6.96
N SER A 67 -8.68 -9.01 7.03
CA SER A 67 -8.78 -10.33 7.64
C SER A 67 -7.99 -11.36 6.83
N ILE A 68 -7.44 -12.37 7.52
CA ILE A 68 -6.67 -13.43 6.87
C ILE A 68 -7.60 -14.32 6.04
N LEU A 69 -8.74 -14.70 6.60
CA LEU A 69 -9.64 -15.70 6.04
C LEU A 69 -10.90 -15.07 5.45
N GLY A 70 -11.27 -15.56 4.26
CA GLY A 70 -12.53 -15.24 3.58
C GLY A 70 -12.57 -15.82 2.17
N VAL A 71 -13.74 -16.28 1.74
CA VAL A 71 -13.89 -16.94 0.41
C VAL A 71 -13.86 -15.91 -0.73
N ASN A 72 -14.51 -14.76 -0.52
CA ASN A 72 -14.61 -13.64 -1.49
C ASN A 72 -14.14 -12.30 -0.87
N LYS A 73 -13.61 -12.36 0.35
CA LYS A 73 -13.09 -11.24 1.14
C LYS A 73 -11.81 -11.69 1.85
N GLY A 74 -11.14 -10.77 2.52
CA GLY A 74 -9.88 -11.02 3.21
C GLY A 74 -8.73 -11.33 2.26
N LEU A 75 -7.54 -11.51 2.83
CA LEU A 75 -6.31 -11.76 2.06
C LEU A 75 -6.41 -13.03 1.22
N THR A 76 -7.04 -14.11 1.72
CA THR A 76 -7.25 -15.34 0.94
C THR A 76 -8.18 -15.12 -0.26
N GLY A 77 -9.25 -14.33 -0.09
CA GLY A 77 -10.19 -14.03 -1.18
C GLY A 77 -9.57 -13.15 -2.25
N LEU A 78 -8.74 -12.17 -1.84
CA LEU A 78 -7.98 -11.32 -2.75
C LEU A 78 -6.90 -12.12 -3.51
N ALA A 79 -6.17 -13.01 -2.81
CA ALA A 79 -5.17 -13.88 -3.43
C ALA A 79 -5.81 -14.86 -4.43
N LYS A 80 -6.95 -15.47 -4.06
CA LYS A 80 -7.73 -16.33 -4.96
C LYS A 80 -8.15 -15.56 -6.22
N ASP A 81 -8.71 -14.36 -6.06
CA ASP A 81 -9.10 -13.52 -7.19
C ASP A 81 -7.89 -13.21 -8.08
N PHE A 82 -6.76 -12.83 -7.47
CA PHE A 82 -5.51 -12.59 -8.17
C PHE A 82 -5.06 -13.78 -9.03
N VAL A 83 -4.95 -14.95 -8.41
CA VAL A 83 -4.46 -16.19 -9.03
C VAL A 83 -5.38 -16.66 -10.16
N LEU A 84 -6.69 -16.66 -9.94
CA LEU A 84 -7.63 -17.20 -10.93
C LEU A 84 -7.82 -16.27 -12.13
N ASN A 85 -7.73 -14.96 -11.92
CA ASN A 85 -8.16 -13.98 -12.92
C ASN A 85 -7.02 -13.17 -13.55
N TYR A 86 -5.83 -13.11 -12.96
CA TYR A 86 -4.78 -12.18 -13.41
C TYR A 86 -3.38 -12.79 -13.49
N LEU A 87 -3.03 -13.72 -12.59
CA LEU A 87 -1.73 -14.39 -12.64
C LEU A 87 -1.52 -15.10 -13.98
N GLY A 88 -0.39 -14.79 -14.64
CA GLY A 88 -0.01 -15.39 -15.92
C GLY A 88 -0.77 -14.86 -17.13
N ARG A 89 -1.63 -13.84 -16.98
CA ARG A 89 -2.32 -13.21 -18.11
C ARG A 89 -1.56 -11.97 -18.57
N SER A 90 -1.08 -11.98 -19.81
CA SER A 90 -0.35 -10.84 -20.40
C SER A 90 -1.13 -9.54 -20.29
N ALA A 91 -2.44 -9.56 -20.54
CA ALA A 91 -3.29 -8.36 -20.45
C ALA A 91 -3.17 -7.62 -19.10
N TYR A 92 -3.02 -8.34 -17.98
CA TYR A 92 -2.77 -7.72 -16.68
C TYR A 92 -1.36 -7.11 -16.61
N HIS A 93 -0.34 -7.90 -16.97
CA HIS A 93 1.06 -7.49 -16.87
C HIS A 93 1.42 -6.34 -17.83
N ASP A 94 0.77 -6.28 -18.99
CA ASP A 94 0.98 -5.24 -20.00
C ASP A 94 0.30 -3.91 -19.61
N SER A 95 -0.69 -3.96 -18.70
CA SER A 95 -1.56 -2.81 -18.37
C SER A 95 -1.45 -2.35 -16.92
N ASN A 96 -0.65 -2.99 -16.07
CA ASN A 96 -0.58 -2.66 -14.64
C ASN A 96 0.35 -1.48 -14.30
N GLY A 97 1.11 -0.97 -15.28
CA GLY A 97 2.05 0.14 -15.10
C GLY A 97 1.44 1.37 -14.39
N PRO A 98 0.28 1.90 -14.83
CA PRO A 98 -0.37 3.05 -14.19
C PRO A 98 -0.74 2.82 -12.71
N LEU A 99 -1.11 1.59 -12.34
CA LEU A 99 -1.37 1.24 -10.94
C LEU A 99 -0.09 1.28 -10.12
N ILE A 100 0.99 0.67 -10.62
CA ILE A 100 2.31 0.68 -9.96
C ILE A 100 2.81 2.11 -9.77
N ASP A 101 2.69 2.96 -10.78
CA ASP A 101 3.08 4.37 -10.70
C ASP A 101 2.26 5.14 -9.67
N SER A 102 0.96 4.84 -9.56
CA SER A 102 0.10 5.46 -8.55
C SER A 102 0.50 5.05 -7.14
N ILE A 103 0.85 3.77 -6.92
CA ILE A 103 1.35 3.28 -5.63
C ILE A 103 2.68 3.98 -5.26
N LYS A 104 3.60 4.10 -6.22
CA LYS A 104 4.87 4.83 -6.01
C LYS A 104 4.65 6.29 -5.62
N ARG A 105 3.65 6.94 -6.22
CA ARG A 105 3.30 8.33 -5.87
C ARG A 105 2.82 8.45 -4.42
N VAL A 106 2.06 7.47 -3.90
CA VAL A 106 1.67 7.43 -2.48
C VAL A 106 2.91 7.37 -1.59
N ALA A 107 3.84 6.44 -1.86
CA ALA A 107 5.07 6.33 -1.08
C ALA A 107 5.92 7.61 -1.11
N SER A 108 6.00 8.27 -2.27
CA SER A 108 6.75 9.53 -2.43
C SER A 108 6.13 10.74 -1.74
N ALA A 109 4.86 10.65 -1.31
CA ALA A 109 4.13 11.74 -0.67
C ALA A 109 4.31 11.77 0.86
N PHE A 110 4.95 10.75 1.45
CA PHE A 110 5.32 10.82 2.85
C PHE A 110 6.50 11.81 3.04
N PRO A 111 6.42 12.74 4.01
CA PRO A 111 7.43 13.76 4.25
C PRO A 111 8.76 13.10 4.63
N ARG A 112 9.86 13.58 4.05
CA ARG A 112 11.19 13.06 4.33
C ARG A 112 11.63 13.54 5.72
N GLY A 113 12.13 12.63 6.58
CA GLY A 113 12.79 13.03 7.83
C GLY A 113 12.02 12.83 9.15
N GLY A 114 11.05 11.92 9.23
CA GLY A 114 10.38 11.59 10.51
C GLY A 114 9.48 12.69 11.08
N GLU A 115 9.40 13.84 10.41
CA GLU A 115 8.42 14.87 10.69
C GLU A 115 7.00 14.30 10.49
N GLY A 116 6.09 14.67 11.40
CA GLY A 116 4.68 14.30 11.28
C GLY A 116 4.04 14.97 10.07
N LEU A 117 3.02 14.31 9.52
CA LEU A 117 2.20 14.81 8.42
C LEU A 117 1.34 15.99 8.88
N ASP A 118 1.31 17.05 8.07
CA ASP A 118 0.35 18.15 8.22
C ASP A 118 -0.98 17.88 7.47
N ASP A 119 -1.86 18.89 7.41
CA ASP A 119 -3.17 18.72 6.74
C ASP A 119 -3.04 18.69 5.21
N GLU A 120 -2.05 19.38 4.64
CA GLU A 120 -1.79 19.41 3.20
C GLU A 120 -1.20 18.07 2.74
N ASP A 121 -0.26 17.51 3.52
CA ASP A 121 0.32 16.19 3.29
C ASP A 121 -0.76 15.10 3.26
N VAL A 122 -1.66 15.11 4.25
CA VAL A 122 -2.74 14.12 4.35
C VAL A 122 -3.73 14.26 3.22
N ALA A 123 -4.09 15.49 2.84
CA ALA A 123 -4.90 15.73 1.66
C ALA A 123 -4.22 15.19 0.39
N GLY A 124 -2.91 15.45 0.25
CA GLY A 124 -2.08 14.96 -0.85
C GLY A 124 -1.99 13.44 -0.93
N LEU A 125 -1.82 12.76 0.20
CA LEU A 125 -1.83 11.29 0.30
C LEU A 125 -3.19 10.72 -0.08
N ARG A 126 -4.26 11.33 0.42
CA ARG A 126 -5.64 10.93 0.12
C ARG A 126 -5.96 10.99 -1.37
N TYR A 127 -5.58 12.08 -2.04
CA TYR A 127 -5.75 12.19 -3.50
C TYR A 127 -5.01 11.07 -4.25
N ARG A 128 -3.78 10.76 -3.84
CA ARG A 128 -2.99 9.68 -4.46
C ARG A 128 -3.57 8.29 -4.17
N LEU A 129 -4.12 8.06 -2.98
CA LEU A 129 -4.85 6.82 -2.66
C LEU A 129 -6.11 6.66 -3.52
N VAL A 130 -6.83 7.76 -3.79
CA VAL A 130 -7.96 7.74 -4.73
C VAL A 130 -7.49 7.36 -6.13
N ASP A 131 -6.33 7.86 -6.58
CA ASP A 131 -5.76 7.50 -7.89
C ASP A 131 -5.36 6.02 -7.96
N VAL A 132 -4.75 5.46 -6.89
CA VAL A 132 -4.51 4.01 -6.78
C VAL A 132 -5.80 3.22 -6.95
N CYS A 133 -6.87 3.65 -6.27
CA CYS A 133 -8.16 2.97 -6.39
C CYS A 133 -8.74 3.08 -7.81
N LYS A 134 -8.63 4.25 -8.46
CA LYS A 134 -9.11 4.45 -9.83
C LYS A 134 -8.37 3.57 -10.83
N GLU A 135 -7.03 3.57 -10.79
CA GLU A 135 -6.24 2.76 -11.72
C GLU A 135 -6.42 1.26 -11.45
N GLY A 136 -6.45 0.84 -10.18
CA GLY A 136 -6.69 -0.56 -9.85
C GLY A 136 -8.09 -1.04 -10.28
N LYS A 137 -9.13 -0.22 -10.14
CA LYS A 137 -10.48 -0.57 -10.62
C LYS A 137 -10.59 -0.71 -12.14
N LYS A 138 -9.75 -0.02 -12.92
CA LYS A 138 -9.68 -0.22 -14.38
C LYS A 138 -9.03 -1.55 -14.74
N LEU A 139 -8.11 -2.01 -13.89
CA LEU A 139 -7.31 -3.21 -14.11
C LEU A 139 -8.04 -4.49 -13.67
N PHE A 140 -8.75 -4.42 -12.54
CA PHE A 140 -9.44 -5.57 -11.97
C PHE A 140 -10.89 -5.66 -12.46
N LYS A 141 -11.34 -6.88 -12.77
CA LYS A 141 -12.67 -7.16 -13.26
C LYS A 141 -13.74 -6.66 -12.30
N GLU A 142 -14.74 -5.94 -12.84
CA GLU A 142 -15.90 -5.49 -12.08
C GLU A 142 -16.61 -6.67 -11.40
N GLY A 143 -16.95 -6.49 -10.12
CA GLY A 143 -17.53 -7.55 -9.29
C GLY A 143 -16.52 -8.56 -8.73
N GLY A 144 -15.25 -8.52 -9.11
CA GLY A 144 -14.17 -9.29 -8.48
C GLY A 144 -13.77 -8.74 -7.10
N SER A 145 -13.18 -9.57 -6.24
CA SER A 145 -12.79 -9.21 -4.87
C SER A 145 -11.85 -8.00 -4.84
N LEU A 146 -10.84 -7.97 -5.71
CA LEU A 146 -9.88 -6.86 -5.79
C LEU A 146 -10.56 -5.55 -6.22
N ASN A 147 -11.50 -5.62 -7.17
CA ASN A 147 -12.24 -4.45 -7.63
C ASN A 147 -13.17 -3.90 -6.53
N GLN A 148 -13.90 -4.80 -5.83
CA GLN A 148 -14.79 -4.43 -4.73
C GLN A 148 -14.02 -3.79 -3.57
N MET A 149 -12.89 -4.38 -3.16
CA MET A 149 -12.02 -3.84 -2.12
C MET A 149 -11.60 -2.40 -2.43
N LEU A 150 -11.15 -2.14 -3.66
CA LEU A 150 -10.75 -0.80 -4.11
C LEU A 150 -11.92 0.17 -4.22
N GLN A 151 -13.10 -0.31 -4.63
CA GLN A 151 -14.31 0.52 -4.69
C GLN A 151 -14.73 1.00 -3.30
N GLU A 152 -14.72 0.11 -2.32
CA GLU A 152 -15.04 0.45 -0.94
C GLU A 152 -13.98 1.36 -0.33
N LEU A 153 -12.68 1.06 -0.54
CA LEU A 153 -11.58 1.89 -0.08
C LEU A 153 -11.67 3.30 -0.67
N GLN A 154 -11.91 3.41 -1.99
CA GLN A 154 -12.11 4.69 -2.67
C GLN A 154 -13.21 5.52 -2.00
N SER A 155 -14.32 4.88 -1.64
CA SER A 155 -15.45 5.56 -0.99
C SER A 155 -15.08 6.09 0.40
N ILE A 156 -14.24 5.37 1.14
CA ILE A 156 -13.71 5.80 2.44
C ILE A 156 -12.77 6.98 2.25
N VAL A 157 -11.72 6.84 1.43
CA VAL A 157 -10.69 7.88 1.29
C VAL A 157 -11.20 9.13 0.56
N SER A 158 -12.28 9.03 -0.21
CA SER A 158 -12.87 10.21 -0.86
C SER A 158 -13.63 11.12 0.11
N ALA A 159 -14.00 10.63 1.30
CA ALA A 159 -14.70 11.42 2.31
C ALA A 159 -13.73 12.39 3.01
N THR A 160 -13.92 13.70 2.82
CA THR A 160 -13.06 14.75 3.43
C THR A 160 -13.16 14.81 4.95
N SER A 161 -14.27 14.32 5.52
CA SER A 161 -14.46 14.15 6.97
C SER A 161 -13.39 13.26 7.61
N SER A 162 -12.76 12.38 6.82
CA SER A 162 -11.73 11.46 7.31
C SER A 162 -10.35 12.10 7.48
N ASN A 163 -10.09 13.34 7.01
CA ASN A 163 -8.75 13.91 7.00
C ASN A 163 -8.10 13.98 8.39
N ALA A 164 -8.79 14.52 9.39
CA ALA A 164 -8.25 14.62 10.75
C ALA A 164 -8.00 13.23 11.38
N ALA A 165 -8.90 12.28 11.09
CA ALA A 165 -8.79 10.90 11.57
C ALA A 165 -7.62 10.14 10.90
N LEU A 166 -7.46 10.30 9.58
CA LEU A 166 -6.35 9.75 8.82
C LEU A 166 -5.01 10.36 9.23
N LYS A 167 -4.96 11.69 9.45
CA LYS A 167 -3.76 12.38 9.95
C LYS A 167 -3.26 11.77 11.25
N LYS A 168 -4.16 11.63 12.21
CA LYS A 168 -3.86 11.03 13.51
C LYS A 168 -3.32 9.61 13.34
N GLY A 169 -4.05 8.76 12.62
CA GLY A 169 -3.64 7.38 12.43
C GLY A 169 -2.33 7.21 11.65
N LEU A 170 -2.04 8.06 10.66
CA LEU A 170 -0.80 8.02 9.90
C LEU A 170 0.41 8.51 10.72
N ASN A 171 0.22 9.53 11.56
CA ASN A 171 1.28 10.02 12.45
C ASN A 171 1.60 9.06 13.60
N GLU A 172 0.62 8.27 14.05
CA GLU A 172 0.80 7.25 15.07
C GLU A 172 1.37 5.94 14.50
N ASN A 173 1.36 5.74 13.17
CA ASN A 173 1.75 4.48 12.52
C ASN A 173 2.92 4.63 11.53
N SER A 174 4.15 4.70 12.06
CA SER A 174 5.36 4.76 11.24
C SER A 174 5.65 3.46 10.46
N GLN A 175 5.13 2.32 10.92
CA GLN A 175 5.32 1.02 10.26
C GLN A 175 4.63 0.96 8.90
N LEU A 176 3.42 1.52 8.78
CA LEU A 176 2.69 1.57 7.52
C LEU A 176 3.44 2.39 6.46
N ARG A 177 4.07 3.50 6.87
CA ARG A 177 4.93 4.29 5.99
C ARG A 177 6.09 3.45 5.46
N ASN A 178 6.78 2.71 6.33
CA ASN A 178 7.92 1.87 5.92
C ASN A 178 7.49 0.80 4.92
N ALA A 179 6.34 0.17 5.15
CA ALA A 179 5.76 -0.78 4.20
C ALA A 179 5.46 -0.14 2.83
N PHE A 180 4.86 1.06 2.79
CA PHE A 180 4.63 1.75 1.52
C PHE A 180 5.93 2.07 0.77
N VAL A 181 6.97 2.47 1.50
CA VAL A 181 8.32 2.69 0.92
C VAL A 181 8.85 1.38 0.34
N TYR A 182 8.81 0.29 1.10
CA TYR A 182 9.22 -1.04 0.65
C TYR A 182 8.50 -1.45 -0.64
N PHE A 183 7.17 -1.41 -0.66
CA PHE A 183 6.37 -1.83 -1.83
C PHE A 183 6.49 -0.90 -3.04
N SER A 184 6.97 0.34 -2.85
CA SER A 184 7.23 1.25 -3.97
C SER A 184 8.53 0.94 -4.72
N GLY A 185 9.35 0.02 -4.21
CA GLY A 185 10.61 -0.41 -4.82
C GLY A 185 11.79 0.53 -4.58
N SER A 186 11.63 1.55 -3.72
CA SER A 186 12.76 2.30 -3.18
C SER A 186 13.13 1.66 -1.85
N ARG A 187 14.29 0.99 -1.77
CA ARG A 187 14.86 0.64 -0.46
C ARG A 187 14.97 1.96 0.34
N PRO A 188 14.64 2.00 1.65
CA PRO A 188 15.40 2.87 2.52
C PRO A 188 16.83 2.38 2.33
N THR A 189 17.67 3.16 1.65
CA THR A 189 19.10 2.90 1.68
C THR A 189 19.43 2.85 3.16
N GLY A 190 19.68 1.64 3.68
CA GLY A 190 20.30 1.49 4.98
C GLY A 190 21.49 2.42 4.96
N SER A 191 21.56 3.30 5.93
CA SER A 191 22.79 4.04 6.19
C SER A 191 23.93 3.05 6.14
N ASP A 192 24.92 3.32 5.29
CA ASP A 192 26.19 2.59 5.15
C ASP A 192 27.06 2.70 6.44
N ASP A 193 26.46 2.66 7.63
CA ASP A 193 27.09 2.85 8.94
C ASP A 193 26.56 1.84 9.97
N ASP A 194 26.42 0.56 9.62
CA ASP A 194 26.44 -0.50 10.63
C ASP A 194 27.87 -1.08 10.67
N PRO A 195 28.66 -0.79 11.72
CA PRO A 195 30.03 -1.27 11.83
C PRO A 195 30.04 -2.80 11.96
N ASP A 196 30.96 -3.41 11.22
CA ASP A 196 31.29 -4.84 11.28
C ASP A 196 31.25 -5.36 12.71
N PHE A 197 30.29 -6.24 13.00
CA PHE A 197 30.38 -7.11 14.17
C PHE A 197 31.50 -8.11 13.89
N ASP A 198 32.69 -7.74 14.35
CA ASP A 198 33.87 -8.59 14.47
C ASP A 198 33.49 -9.83 15.30
N GLU A 199 33.34 -10.98 14.64
CA GLU A 199 33.30 -12.29 15.30
C GLU A 199 34.69 -12.58 15.87
N GLY A 200 34.97 -11.97 17.03
CA GLY A 200 36.19 -12.14 17.80
C GLY A 200 35.89 -12.56 19.23
N GLU A 201 36.10 -13.86 19.48
CA GLU A 201 36.43 -14.49 20.78
C GLU A 201 35.53 -14.20 22.00
N LEU A 202 34.80 -15.24 22.46
CA LEU A 202 34.90 -15.80 23.82
C LEU A 202 34.24 -17.19 23.88
#